data_AF-A0A7S3ME01-F1
#
_entry.id   AF-A0A7S3ME01-F1
#
_cell.length_a   1.000
_cell.length_b   1.000
_cell.length_c   1.000
_cell.angle_alpha   90.00
_cell.angle_beta   90.00
_cell.angle_gamma   90.00
#
_symmetry.space_group_name_H-M   'P 1'
#
loop_
_entity.id
_entity.type
_entity.pdbx_description
1 polymer ?
#
loop_
_entity_poly.entity_id
_entity_poly.type
_entity_poly.pdbx_seq_one_letter_code
_entity_poly.pdbx_strand_id
1 'polypeptide(L)'
;MNPFEDLSQDNHDQIRKYLRFFRQKKDGIIRDIESEFADIRNDKLEETMFTKEDMLEYTDFLSSAIKSHVSADIAGIINMGALAVNQLLVNSQDKGVELTLETAPLENQALLDAVDKMSLDAMPKNAKRGTTLTSFRDESKAMREQTSRLEETNARLQAEVNSLRQRLGQADRTLQSVAESKHTDDESDRLAMRDLARSLEEAKEENNKRIAETSQFQQMRKLMQSQSAKIRDLRKRLERYEPDSVKEDDGDDF
;
A
#
# COMPACT_ATOMS: atom_id res chain seq x y z
N MET A 1 -12.06 -37.89 -18.35
CA MET A 1 -11.62 -36.90 -17.36
C MET A 1 -12.26 -35.57 -17.74
N ASN A 2 -12.95 -34.91 -16.81
CA ASN A 2 -13.54 -33.60 -17.08
C ASN A 2 -12.48 -32.53 -16.76
N PRO A 3 -12.02 -31.72 -17.74
CA PRO A 3 -10.98 -30.71 -17.50
C PRO A 3 -11.40 -29.60 -16.52
N PHE A 4 -12.69 -29.53 -16.17
CA PHE A 4 -13.26 -28.45 -15.38
C PHE A 4 -13.76 -28.91 -14.01
N GLU A 5 -13.51 -30.16 -13.61
CA GLU A 5 -14.13 -30.78 -12.42
C GLU A 5 -13.87 -30.02 -11.12
N ASP A 6 -12.70 -29.40 -10.98
CA ASP A 6 -12.28 -28.68 -9.78
C ASP A 6 -12.72 -27.21 -9.74
N LEU A 7 -13.49 -26.75 -10.73
CA LEU A 7 -13.90 -25.34 -10.83
C LEU A 7 -15.15 -25.04 -10.01
N SER A 8 -15.24 -23.81 -9.51
CA SER A 8 -16.46 -23.31 -8.87
C SER A 8 -17.62 -23.25 -9.87
N GLN A 9 -18.85 -23.25 -9.36
CA GLN A 9 -20.05 -23.13 -10.18
C GLN A 9 -20.07 -21.84 -11.01
N ASP A 10 -19.61 -20.73 -10.43
CA ASP A 10 -19.52 -19.45 -11.15
C ASP A 10 -18.52 -19.53 -12.31
N ASN A 11 -17.38 -20.22 -12.12
CA ASN A 11 -16.39 -20.44 -13.16
C ASN A 11 -16.91 -21.38 -14.25
N HIS A 12 -17.69 -22.40 -13.89
CA HIS A 12 -18.41 -23.24 -14.86
C HIS A 12 -19.38 -22.42 -15.71
N ASP A 13 -20.12 -21.48 -15.12
CA ASP A 13 -21.03 -20.62 -15.85
C ASP A 13 -20.29 -19.68 -16.83
N GLN A 14 -19.13 -19.16 -16.44
CA GLN A 14 -18.26 -18.40 -17.36
C GLN A 14 -17.77 -19.26 -18.53
N ILE A 15 -17.33 -20.49 -18.27
CA ILE A 15 -16.92 -21.42 -19.35
C ILE A 15 -18.10 -21.73 -20.27
N ARG A 16 -19.30 -21.96 -19.72
CA ARG A 16 -20.50 -22.21 -20.55
C ARG A 16 -20.81 -21.00 -21.44
N LYS A 17 -20.70 -19.79 -20.91
CA LYS A 17 -20.89 -18.55 -21.69
C LYS A 17 -19.87 -18.44 -22.82
N TYR A 18 -18.59 -18.68 -22.51
CA TYR A 18 -17.50 -18.66 -23.47
C TYR A 18 -17.69 -19.71 -24.59
N LEU A 19 -17.92 -20.96 -24.22
CA LEU A 19 -18.14 -22.05 -25.18
C LEU A 19 -19.38 -21.82 -26.05
N ARG A 20 -20.47 -21.30 -25.49
CA ARG A 20 -21.67 -20.97 -26.26
C ARG A 20 -21.38 -19.91 -27.32
N PHE A 21 -20.66 -18.85 -26.96
CA PHE A 21 -20.29 -17.79 -27.88
C PHE A 21 -19.47 -18.32 -29.06
N PHE A 22 -18.40 -19.07 -28.80
CA PHE A 22 -17.53 -19.58 -29.87
C PHE A 22 -18.18 -20.70 -30.68
N ARG A 23 -19.04 -21.55 -30.09
CA ARG A 23 -19.84 -22.52 -30.86
C ARG A 23 -20.80 -21.83 -31.82
N GLN A 24 -21.50 -20.79 -31.37
CA GLN A 24 -22.38 -20.00 -32.23
C GLN A 24 -21.60 -19.31 -33.37
N LYS A 25 -20.38 -18.82 -33.09
CA LYS A 25 -19.50 -18.24 -34.12
C LYS A 25 -19.08 -19.28 -35.14
N LYS A 26 -18.65 -20.47 -34.71
CA LYS A 26 -18.35 -21.61 -35.58
C LYS A 26 -19.54 -21.96 -36.48
N ASP A 27 -20.74 -22.05 -35.92
CA ASP A 27 -21.95 -22.35 -36.68
C ASP A 27 -22.34 -21.22 -37.64
N GLY A 28 -21.91 -19.98 -37.39
CA GLY A 28 -22.00 -18.87 -38.34
C GLY A 28 -21.07 -19.06 -39.53
N ILE A 29 -19.78 -19.31 -39.26
CA ILE A 29 -18.74 -19.54 -40.27
C ILE A 29 -19.14 -20.69 -41.23
N ILE A 30 -19.66 -21.78 -40.68
CA ILE A 30 -20.12 -22.91 -41.50
C ILE A 30 -21.26 -22.49 -42.44
N ARG A 31 -22.22 -21.70 -41.95
CA ARG A 31 -23.33 -21.19 -42.77
C ARG A 31 -22.86 -20.22 -43.86
N ASP A 32 -21.87 -19.40 -43.55
CA ASP A 32 -21.30 -18.46 -44.52
C ASP A 32 -20.57 -19.22 -45.64
N ILE A 33 -19.82 -20.28 -45.30
CA ILE A 33 -19.21 -21.19 -46.28
C ILE A 33 -20.30 -21.91 -47.10
N GLU A 34 -21.34 -22.45 -46.47
CA GLU A 34 -22.45 -23.11 -47.18
C GLU A 34 -23.16 -22.16 -48.15
N SER A 35 -23.27 -20.87 -47.81
CA SER A 35 -23.79 -19.84 -48.72
C SER A 35 -22.89 -19.68 -49.95
N GLU A 36 -21.57 -19.61 -49.77
CA GLU A 36 -20.61 -19.51 -50.89
C GLU A 36 -20.74 -20.71 -51.85
N PHE A 37 -20.92 -21.92 -51.31
CA PHE A 37 -21.21 -23.10 -52.12
C PHE A 37 -22.53 -23.00 -52.88
N ALA A 38 -23.57 -22.45 -52.24
CA ALA A 38 -24.87 -22.24 -52.87
C ALA A 38 -24.79 -21.19 -53.99
N ASP A 39 -24.05 -20.11 -53.78
CA ASP A 39 -23.83 -19.04 -54.76
C ASP A 39 -23.07 -19.58 -55.98
N ILE A 40 -21.98 -20.32 -55.79
CA ILE A 40 -21.24 -20.94 -56.90
C ILE A 40 -22.12 -21.95 -57.65
N ARG A 41 -22.94 -22.73 -56.94
CA ARG A 41 -23.85 -23.67 -57.58
C ARG A 41 -24.90 -22.95 -58.42
N ASN A 42 -25.45 -21.84 -57.94
CA ASN A 42 -26.47 -21.09 -58.64
C ASN A 42 -25.88 -20.29 -59.81
N ASP A 43 -24.68 -19.73 -59.67
CA ASP A 43 -24.09 -18.83 -60.66
C ASP A 43 -23.26 -19.55 -61.73
N LYS A 44 -22.69 -20.72 -61.41
CA LYS A 44 -21.71 -21.42 -62.29
C LYS A 44 -22.18 -22.77 -62.80
N LEU A 45 -23.18 -23.39 -62.16
CA LEU A 45 -23.68 -24.71 -62.55
C LEU A 45 -25.05 -24.66 -63.24
N GLU A 46 -25.33 -23.61 -64.02
CA GLU A 46 -26.57 -23.50 -64.80
C GLU A 46 -26.50 -24.23 -66.15
N GLU A 47 -25.30 -24.46 -66.68
CA GLU A 47 -25.12 -25.06 -68.00
C GLU A 47 -25.31 -26.59 -68.00
N THR A 48 -25.71 -27.15 -69.14
CA THR A 48 -25.99 -28.61 -69.28
C THR A 48 -24.78 -29.43 -69.70
N MET A 49 -23.71 -28.80 -70.21
CA MET A 49 -22.46 -29.45 -70.56
C MET A 49 -21.29 -28.67 -69.99
N PHE A 50 -20.36 -29.38 -69.35
CA PHE A 50 -19.14 -28.79 -68.80
C PHE A 50 -17.93 -29.49 -69.41
N THR A 51 -16.92 -28.71 -69.77
CA THR A 51 -15.61 -29.23 -70.12
C THR A 51 -14.78 -29.48 -68.86
N LYS A 52 -13.67 -30.21 -69.02
CA LYS A 52 -12.72 -30.41 -67.93
C LYS A 52 -12.11 -29.09 -67.47
N GLU A 53 -11.88 -28.14 -68.38
CA GLU A 53 -11.29 -26.83 -68.06
C GLU A 53 -12.25 -26.00 -67.21
N ASP A 54 -13.54 -25.97 -67.55
CA ASP A 54 -14.57 -25.29 -66.76
C ASP A 54 -14.65 -25.86 -65.33
N MET A 55 -14.62 -27.19 -65.20
CA MET A 55 -14.66 -27.85 -63.89
C MET A 55 -13.41 -27.58 -63.05
N LEU A 56 -12.23 -27.43 -63.68
CA LEU A 56 -11.00 -27.05 -62.98
C LEU A 56 -11.08 -25.59 -62.51
N GLU A 57 -11.53 -24.68 -63.36
CA GLU A 57 -11.71 -23.26 -63.02
C GLU A 57 -12.69 -23.09 -61.86
N TYR A 58 -13.83 -23.80 -61.87
CA TYR A 58 -14.80 -23.75 -60.77
C TYR A 58 -14.24 -24.32 -59.47
N THR A 59 -13.44 -25.39 -59.56
CA THR A 59 -12.79 -25.99 -58.39
C THR A 59 -11.73 -25.06 -57.79
N ASP A 60 -10.94 -24.40 -58.64
CA ASP A 60 -9.92 -23.44 -58.20
C ASP A 60 -10.56 -22.19 -57.60
N PHE A 61 -11.62 -21.67 -58.21
CA PHE A 61 -12.40 -20.55 -57.69
C PHE A 61 -12.97 -20.87 -56.31
N LEU A 62 -13.68 -22.00 -56.18
CA LEU A 62 -14.24 -22.46 -54.91
C LEU A 62 -13.14 -22.66 -53.85
N SER A 63 -12.02 -23.27 -54.22
CA SER A 63 -10.88 -23.46 -53.31
C SER A 63 -10.35 -22.12 -52.80
N SER A 64 -10.21 -21.13 -53.68
CA SER A 64 -9.75 -19.79 -53.32
C SER A 64 -10.74 -19.07 -52.41
N ALA A 65 -12.03 -19.11 -52.74
CA ALA A 65 -13.09 -18.48 -51.96
C ALA A 65 -13.15 -19.05 -50.53
N ILE A 66 -13.18 -20.38 -50.38
CA ILE A 66 -13.19 -21.04 -49.07
C ILE A 66 -11.92 -20.72 -48.28
N LYS A 67 -10.74 -20.79 -48.91
CA LYS A 67 -9.47 -20.46 -48.22
C LYS A 67 -9.48 -19.02 -47.72
N SER A 68 -10.01 -18.09 -48.50
CA SER A 68 -10.13 -16.67 -48.12
C SER A 68 -11.05 -16.50 -46.91
N HIS A 69 -12.27 -17.05 -46.95
CA HIS A 69 -13.23 -16.99 -45.85
C HIS A 69 -12.68 -17.61 -44.57
N VAL A 70 -12.22 -18.86 -44.65
CA VAL A 70 -11.65 -19.58 -43.50
C VAL A 70 -10.46 -18.83 -42.91
N SER A 71 -9.58 -18.26 -43.73
CA SER A 71 -8.43 -17.49 -43.23
C SER A 71 -8.87 -16.22 -42.50
N ALA A 72 -9.85 -15.49 -43.04
CA ALA A 72 -10.39 -14.29 -42.39
C ALA A 72 -11.08 -14.62 -41.07
N ASP A 73 -11.86 -15.70 -41.03
CA ASP A 73 -12.57 -16.14 -39.84
C ASP A 73 -11.66 -16.67 -38.74
N ILE A 74 -10.63 -17.45 -39.11
CA ILE A 74 -9.60 -17.91 -38.16
C ILE A 74 -8.88 -16.71 -37.55
N ALA A 75 -8.50 -15.71 -38.36
CA ALA A 75 -7.89 -14.48 -37.85
C ALA A 75 -8.84 -13.74 -36.89
N GLY A 76 -10.13 -13.70 -37.20
CA GLY A 76 -11.17 -13.18 -36.32
C GLY A 76 -11.24 -13.93 -34.97
N ILE A 77 -11.24 -15.28 -35.00
CA ILE A 77 -11.25 -16.11 -33.79
C ILE A 77 -10.01 -15.88 -32.94
N ILE A 78 -8.82 -15.79 -33.55
CA ILE A 78 -7.56 -15.51 -32.84
C ILE A 78 -7.66 -14.15 -32.13
N ASN A 79 -8.12 -13.11 -32.82
CA ASN A 79 -8.29 -11.78 -32.24
C ASN A 79 -9.32 -11.79 -31.09
N MET A 80 -10.45 -12.48 -31.26
CA MET A 80 -11.45 -12.64 -30.19
C MET A 80 -10.89 -13.41 -28.98
N GLY A 81 -10.08 -14.44 -29.22
CA GLY A 81 -9.39 -15.20 -28.18
C GLY A 81 -8.41 -14.32 -27.39
N ALA A 82 -7.61 -13.50 -28.09
CA ALA A 82 -6.70 -12.55 -27.45
C ALA A 82 -7.44 -11.54 -26.57
N LEU A 83 -8.59 -11.01 -27.04
CA LEU A 83 -9.43 -10.11 -26.25
C LEU A 83 -10.03 -10.80 -25.02
N ALA A 84 -10.44 -12.06 -25.14
CA ALA A 84 -10.95 -12.82 -24.00
C ALA A 84 -9.89 -13.03 -22.92
N VAL A 85 -8.66 -13.39 -23.31
CA VAL A 85 -7.52 -13.49 -22.39
C VAL A 85 -7.22 -12.12 -21.75
N ASN A 86 -7.19 -11.05 -22.55
CA ASN A 86 -6.99 -9.70 -22.02
C ASN A 86 -8.03 -9.31 -20.97
N GLN A 87 -9.31 -9.63 -21.20
CA GLN A 87 -10.36 -9.36 -20.23
C GLN A 87 -10.16 -10.13 -18.91
N LEU A 88 -9.71 -11.38 -18.98
CA LEU A 88 -9.40 -12.17 -17.78
C LEU A 88 -8.22 -11.58 -17.01
N LEU A 89 -7.17 -11.16 -17.70
CA LEU A 89 -5.98 -10.56 -17.09
C LEU A 89 -6.31 -9.22 -16.41
N VAL A 90 -7.07 -8.33 -17.07
CA VAL A 90 -7.54 -7.07 -16.48
C VAL A 90 -8.36 -7.33 -15.22
N ASN A 91 -9.35 -8.24 -15.30
CA ASN A 91 -10.18 -8.60 -14.16
C ASN A 91 -9.38 -9.20 -12.98
N SER A 92 -8.28 -9.89 -13.28
CA SER A 92 -7.39 -10.45 -12.25
C SER A 92 -6.51 -9.38 -11.61
N GLN A 93 -6.00 -8.45 -12.41
CA GLN A 93 -5.20 -7.32 -11.94
C GLN A 93 -6.02 -6.42 -11.00
N ASP A 94 -7.27 -6.14 -11.34
CA ASP A 94 -8.20 -5.36 -10.49
C ASP A 94 -8.44 -6.02 -9.13
N LYS A 95 -8.33 -7.36 -9.07
CA LYS A 95 -8.48 -8.15 -7.84
C LYS A 95 -7.16 -8.43 -7.14
N GLY A 96 -6.03 -7.94 -7.67
CA GLY A 96 -4.68 -8.20 -7.15
C GLY A 96 -4.25 -9.66 -7.27
N VAL A 97 -4.82 -10.42 -8.22
CA VAL A 97 -4.47 -11.82 -8.48
C VAL A 97 -3.59 -11.89 -9.72
N GLU A 98 -2.45 -12.58 -9.60
CA GLU A 98 -1.59 -12.89 -10.73
C GLU A 98 -2.09 -14.16 -11.43
N LEU A 99 -2.33 -14.07 -12.74
CA LEU A 99 -2.70 -15.19 -13.59
C LEU A 99 -1.60 -15.49 -14.58
N THR A 100 -1.27 -16.77 -14.72
CA THR A 100 -0.35 -17.28 -15.75
C THR A 100 -1.12 -18.13 -16.74
N LEU A 101 -0.88 -17.92 -18.04
CA LEU A 101 -1.47 -18.73 -19.10
C LEU A 101 -0.42 -19.73 -19.60
N GLU A 102 -0.67 -21.02 -19.33
CA GLU A 102 0.14 -22.10 -19.88
C GLU A 102 -0.44 -22.57 -21.21
N THR A 103 0.36 -22.55 -22.27
CA THR A 103 -0.09 -22.98 -23.61
C THR A 103 0.10 -24.48 -23.84
N ALA A 104 1.01 -25.14 -23.12
CA ALA A 104 1.30 -26.56 -23.32
C ALA A 104 0.08 -27.49 -23.15
N PRO A 105 -0.82 -27.28 -22.17
CA PRO A 105 -2.01 -28.13 -22.03
C PRO A 105 -3.07 -27.90 -23.13
N LEU A 106 -3.01 -26.77 -23.86
CA LEU A 106 -4.02 -26.43 -24.88
C LEU A 106 -3.97 -27.37 -26.09
N GLU A 107 -2.83 -28.01 -26.33
CA GLU A 107 -2.62 -28.97 -27.43
C GLU A 107 -2.94 -30.41 -27.02
N ASN A 108 -3.40 -30.64 -25.77
CA ASN A 108 -3.72 -31.98 -25.30
C ASN A 108 -5.01 -32.49 -25.95
N GLN A 109 -4.88 -33.38 -26.93
CA GLN A 109 -6.00 -33.94 -27.68
C GLN A 109 -7.07 -34.59 -26.80
N ALA A 110 -6.69 -35.23 -25.69
CA ALA A 110 -7.67 -35.86 -24.80
C ALA A 110 -8.54 -34.81 -24.07
N LEU A 111 -7.97 -33.64 -23.75
CA LEU A 111 -8.71 -32.52 -23.17
C LEU A 111 -9.60 -31.86 -24.22
N LEU A 112 -9.09 -31.66 -25.43
CA LEU A 112 -9.87 -31.12 -26.56
C LEU A 112 -11.10 -31.99 -26.86
N ASP A 113 -10.90 -33.31 -26.99
CA ASP A 113 -11.98 -34.28 -27.21
C ASP A 113 -13.01 -34.26 -26.07
N ALA A 114 -12.56 -34.06 -24.82
CA ALA A 114 -13.45 -33.98 -23.67
C ALA A 114 -14.31 -32.71 -23.70
N VAL A 115 -13.73 -31.57 -24.09
CA VAL A 115 -14.45 -30.28 -24.23
C VAL A 115 -15.45 -30.33 -25.39
N ASP A 116 -15.09 -30.97 -26.50
CA ASP A 116 -15.97 -31.13 -27.66
C ASP A 116 -17.18 -32.01 -27.35
N LYS A 117 -16.95 -33.14 -26.68
CA LYS A 117 -18.02 -34.05 -26.23
C LYS A 117 -18.86 -33.47 -25.10
N MET A 118 -18.41 -32.38 -24.47
CA MET A 118 -19.16 -31.72 -23.42
C MET A 118 -20.40 -31.04 -24.00
N SER A 119 -21.58 -31.55 -23.64
CA SER A 119 -22.81 -30.81 -23.84
C SER A 119 -22.79 -29.58 -22.93
N LEU A 120 -23.08 -28.40 -23.48
CA LEU A 120 -23.30 -27.18 -22.68
C LEU A 120 -24.37 -27.42 -21.59
N ASP A 121 -25.18 -28.45 -21.78
CA ASP A 121 -26.24 -28.88 -20.89
C ASP A 121 -25.84 -29.90 -19.84
N ALA A 122 -24.69 -30.56 -19.99
CA ALA A 122 -24.14 -31.56 -19.07
C ALA A 122 -23.18 -30.97 -18.04
N MET A 123 -22.65 -29.75 -18.28
CA MET A 123 -22.08 -28.96 -17.19
C MET A 123 -23.19 -28.67 -16.18
N PRO A 124 -22.94 -28.72 -14.85
CA PRO A 124 -23.97 -28.54 -13.83
C PRO A 124 -24.77 -27.28 -14.14
N LYS A 125 -25.98 -27.46 -14.68
CA LYS A 125 -26.90 -26.36 -14.90
C LYS A 125 -27.38 -25.95 -13.53
N ASN A 126 -27.62 -24.65 -13.36
CA ASN A 126 -28.53 -24.19 -12.33
C ASN A 126 -29.79 -25.05 -12.40
N ALA A 127 -29.91 -26.00 -11.47
CA ALA A 127 -31.17 -26.63 -11.18
C ALA A 127 -32.06 -25.46 -10.79
N LYS A 128 -32.94 -25.07 -11.71
CA LYS A 128 -34.13 -24.32 -11.33
C LYS A 128 -34.84 -25.23 -10.33
N ARG A 129 -34.60 -25.00 -9.05
CA ARG A 129 -35.37 -25.56 -7.95
C ARG A 129 -36.82 -25.16 -8.21
N GLY A 130 -37.58 -26.07 -8.81
CA GLY A 130 -39.02 -26.09 -8.66
C GLY A 130 -39.31 -26.22 -7.17
N THR A 131 -39.80 -25.14 -6.58
CA THR A 131 -40.75 -25.13 -5.46
C THR A 131 -40.56 -26.21 -4.39
N THR A 132 -39.59 -25.98 -3.52
CA THR A 132 -39.86 -25.96 -2.07
C THR A 132 -39.29 -24.65 -1.55
N LEU A 133 -40.17 -23.65 -1.39
CA LEU A 133 -39.87 -22.28 -0.94
C LEU A 133 -39.45 -22.20 0.55
N THR A 134 -38.76 -23.21 1.07
CA THR A 134 -38.20 -23.21 2.42
C THR A 134 -36.76 -22.68 2.39
N SER A 135 -35.90 -23.22 1.52
CA SER A 135 -34.46 -22.85 1.49
C SER A 135 -34.18 -21.42 1.01
N PHE A 136 -34.90 -20.87 0.02
CA PHE A 136 -34.72 -19.46 -0.38
C PHE A 136 -35.24 -18.48 0.66
N ARG A 137 -36.27 -18.85 1.43
CA ARG A 137 -36.77 -18.05 2.53
C ARG A 137 -35.78 -18.06 3.69
N ASP A 138 -35.16 -19.20 3.96
CA ASP A 138 -34.15 -19.36 4.99
C ASP A 138 -32.83 -18.67 4.62
N GLU A 139 -32.38 -18.77 3.36
CA GLU A 139 -31.20 -18.03 2.86
C GLU A 139 -31.46 -16.52 2.78
N SER A 140 -32.65 -16.09 2.32
CA SER A 140 -33.01 -14.66 2.34
C SER A 140 -33.15 -14.12 3.76
N LYS A 141 -33.61 -14.94 4.71
CA LYS A 141 -33.68 -14.60 6.13
C LYS A 141 -32.28 -14.56 6.74
N ALA A 142 -31.42 -15.53 6.44
CA ALA A 142 -30.03 -15.57 6.90
C ALA A 142 -29.23 -14.38 6.35
N MET A 143 -29.44 -14.02 5.07
CA MET A 143 -28.83 -12.82 4.47
C MET A 143 -29.35 -11.55 5.13
N ARG A 144 -30.66 -11.43 5.38
CA ARG A 144 -31.22 -10.26 6.11
C ARG A 144 -30.71 -10.18 7.55
N GLU A 145 -30.58 -11.30 8.23
CA GLU A 145 -29.98 -11.37 9.58
C GLU A 145 -28.49 -11.03 9.55
N GLN A 146 -27.75 -11.47 8.53
CA GLN A 146 -26.35 -11.12 8.35
C GLN A 146 -26.18 -9.62 8.04
N THR A 147 -27.01 -9.06 7.15
CA THR A 147 -27.03 -7.62 6.87
C THR A 147 -27.40 -6.83 8.12
N SER A 148 -28.41 -7.25 8.88
CA SER A 148 -28.80 -6.61 10.14
C SER A 148 -27.68 -6.66 11.19
N ARG A 149 -26.98 -7.79 11.32
CA ARG A 149 -25.81 -7.91 12.20
C ARG A 149 -24.67 -7.00 11.74
N LEU A 150 -24.39 -6.98 10.43
CA LEU A 150 -23.36 -6.10 9.87
C LEU A 150 -23.71 -4.63 10.12
N GLU A 151 -24.96 -4.21 9.90
CA GLU A 151 -25.45 -2.87 10.21
C GLU A 151 -25.29 -2.52 11.70
N GLU A 152 -25.64 -3.44 12.60
CA GLU A 152 -25.48 -3.25 14.05
C GLU A 152 -24.00 -3.14 14.44
N THR A 153 -23.12 -3.99 13.90
CA THR A 153 -21.67 -3.88 14.13
C THR A 153 -21.10 -2.58 13.58
N ASN A 154 -21.57 -2.12 12.42
CA ASN A 154 -21.10 -0.90 11.80
C ASN A 154 -21.57 0.33 12.60
N ALA A 155 -22.81 0.33 13.10
CA ALA A 155 -23.32 1.35 14.02
C ALA A 155 -22.52 1.38 15.33
N ARG A 156 -22.19 0.21 15.89
CA ARG A 156 -21.36 0.11 17.10
C ARG A 156 -19.94 0.62 16.87
N LEU A 157 -19.32 0.25 15.75
CA LEU A 157 -17.99 0.74 15.37
C LEU A 157 -17.99 2.26 15.14
N GLN A 158 -19.03 2.80 14.50
CA GLN A 158 -19.19 4.26 14.35
C GLN A 158 -19.34 4.95 15.70
N ALA A 159 -20.12 4.40 16.63
CA ALA A 159 -20.24 4.93 17.99
C ALA A 159 -18.91 4.87 18.74
N GLU A 160 -18.15 3.79 18.59
CA GLU A 160 -16.82 3.64 19.20
C GLU A 160 -15.81 4.62 18.61
N VAL A 161 -15.78 4.79 17.29
CA VAL A 161 -14.94 5.80 16.62
C VAL A 161 -15.29 7.21 17.10
N ASN A 162 -16.57 7.55 17.22
CA ASN A 162 -16.99 8.85 17.70
C ASN A 162 -16.61 9.08 19.18
N SER A 163 -16.77 8.05 20.02
CA SER A 163 -16.33 8.07 21.43
C SER A 163 -14.82 8.24 21.54
N LEU A 164 -14.04 7.50 20.74
CA LEU A 164 -12.58 7.61 20.70
C LEU A 164 -12.14 9.00 20.22
N ARG A 165 -12.77 9.55 19.19
CA ARG A 165 -12.51 10.93 18.73
C ARG A 165 -12.81 11.96 19.81
N GLN A 166 -13.92 11.79 20.55
CA GLN A 166 -14.25 12.68 21.65
C GLN A 166 -13.23 12.58 22.79
N ARG A 167 -12.79 11.37 23.15
CA ARG A 167 -11.76 11.14 24.16
C ARG A 167 -10.41 11.72 23.74
N LEU A 168 -10.04 11.59 22.46
CA LEU A 168 -8.82 12.17 21.92
C LEU A 168 -8.86 13.71 22.01
N GLY A 169 -9.98 14.32 21.61
CA GLY A 169 -10.17 15.77 21.74
C GLY A 169 -10.20 16.27 23.18
N GLN A 170 -10.68 15.47 24.14
CA GLN A 170 -10.58 15.78 25.57
C GLN A 170 -9.14 15.67 26.06
N ALA A 171 -8.41 14.63 25.66
CA ALA A 171 -7.01 14.43 26.01
C ALA A 171 -6.13 15.59 25.50
N ASP A 172 -6.36 16.02 24.25
CA ASP A 172 -5.65 17.17 23.66
C ASP A 172 -5.91 18.47 24.44
N ARG A 173 -7.16 18.73 24.83
CA ARG A 173 -7.50 19.89 25.66
C ARG A 173 -6.83 19.85 27.03
N THR A 174 -6.80 18.68 27.68
CA THR A 174 -6.10 18.54 28.97
C THR A 174 -4.58 18.68 28.83
N LEU A 175 -3.99 18.17 27.74
CA LEU A 175 -2.57 18.35 27.48
C LEU A 175 -2.24 19.83 27.26
N GLN A 176 -3.09 20.54 26.51
CA GLN A 176 -2.92 21.97 26.28
C GLN A 176 -3.06 22.77 27.58
N SER A 177 -4.05 22.48 28.42
CA SER A 177 -4.19 23.18 29.72
C SER A 177 -3.03 22.90 30.67
N VAL A 178 -2.50 21.68 30.69
CA VAL A 178 -1.33 21.33 31.51
C VAL A 178 -0.05 21.97 30.98
N ALA A 179 0.11 22.08 29.66
CA ALA A 179 1.23 22.79 29.05
C ALA A 179 1.18 24.28 29.39
N GLU A 180 0.01 24.90 29.31
CA GLU A 180 -0.20 26.30 29.69
C GLU A 180 0.09 26.53 31.19
N SER A 181 -0.41 25.68 32.09
CA SER A 181 -0.17 25.82 33.53
C SER A 181 1.30 25.62 33.90
N LYS A 182 1.98 24.64 33.29
CA LYS A 182 3.42 24.45 33.50
C LYS A 182 4.23 25.64 33.02
N HIS A 183 3.84 26.24 31.90
CA HIS A 183 4.55 27.41 31.39
C HIS A 183 4.41 28.62 32.33
N THR A 184 3.23 28.82 32.91
CA THR A 184 3.02 29.90 33.90
C THR A 184 3.76 29.64 35.20
N ASP A 185 3.82 28.38 35.65
CA ASP A 185 4.56 28.01 36.86
C ASP A 185 6.08 28.19 36.65
N ASP A 186 6.62 27.74 35.51
CA ASP A 186 8.04 27.92 35.16
C ASP A 186 8.43 29.41 35.04
N GLU A 187 7.54 30.26 34.50
CA GLU A 187 7.74 31.72 34.46
C GLU A 187 7.78 32.33 35.87
N SER A 188 6.84 31.92 36.73
CA SER A 188 6.78 32.36 38.13
C SER A 188 8.02 31.94 38.91
N ASP A 189 8.45 30.68 38.78
CA ASP A 189 9.63 30.15 39.45
C ASP A 189 10.91 30.83 38.96
N ARG A 190 11.01 31.14 37.66
CA ARG A 190 12.12 31.92 37.11
C ARG A 190 12.19 33.32 37.68
N LEU A 191 11.06 34.00 37.83
CA LEU A 191 10.99 35.33 38.44
C LEU A 191 11.40 35.26 39.91
N ALA A 192 10.84 34.33 40.68
CA ALA A 192 11.17 34.14 42.09
C ALA A 192 12.66 33.83 42.29
N MET A 193 13.24 32.97 41.44
CA MET A 193 14.67 32.62 41.49
C MET A 193 15.55 33.82 41.16
N ARG A 194 15.13 34.68 40.21
CA ARG A 194 15.85 35.91 39.85
C ARG A 194 15.82 36.94 40.97
N ASP A 195 14.69 37.09 41.66
CA ASP A 195 14.56 38.00 42.79
C ASP A 195 15.33 37.50 44.02
N LEU A 196 15.29 36.19 44.29
CA LEU A 196 16.11 35.57 45.34
C LEU A 196 17.60 35.74 45.07
N ALA A 197 18.04 35.55 43.82
CA ALA A 197 19.44 35.77 43.44
C ALA A 197 19.88 37.21 43.66
N ARG A 198 19.02 38.19 43.34
CA ARG A 198 19.28 39.61 43.61
C ARG A 198 19.41 39.89 45.11
N SER A 199 18.46 39.39 45.90
CA SER A 199 18.48 39.58 47.36
C SER A 199 19.71 38.93 48.02
N LEU A 200 20.12 37.75 47.55
CA LEU A 200 21.35 37.09 48.01
C LEU A 200 22.60 37.92 47.70
N GLU A 201 22.67 38.55 46.52
CA GLU A 201 23.81 39.39 46.14
C GLU A 201 23.85 40.66 46.98
N GLU A 202 22.72 41.34 47.17
CA GLU A 202 22.60 42.50 48.07
C GLU A 202 23.01 42.16 49.51
N ALA A 203 22.56 41.01 50.03
CA ALA A 203 22.93 40.54 51.37
C ALA A 203 24.42 40.20 51.47
N LYS A 204 25.03 39.61 50.42
CA LYS A 204 26.47 39.35 50.37
C LYS A 204 27.27 40.64 50.38
N GLU A 205 26.88 41.63 49.57
CA GLU A 205 27.54 42.94 49.56
C GLU A 205 27.45 43.64 50.91
N GLU A 206 26.28 43.61 51.56
CA GLU A 206 26.10 44.21 52.88
C GLU A 206 26.92 43.48 53.94
N ASN A 207 26.95 42.15 53.92
CA ASN A 207 27.78 41.37 54.84
C ASN A 207 29.27 41.65 54.61
N ASN A 208 29.73 41.72 53.36
CA ASN A 208 31.10 42.11 53.03
C ASN A 208 31.46 43.51 53.54
N LYS A 209 30.55 44.48 53.45
CA LYS A 209 30.73 45.82 54.04
C LYS A 209 30.86 45.74 55.55
N ARG A 210 29.96 45.02 56.23
CA ARG A 210 30.01 44.82 57.69
C ARG A 210 31.30 44.13 58.13
N ILE A 211 31.73 43.09 57.43
CA ILE A 211 33.00 42.39 57.68
C ILE A 211 34.16 43.37 57.53
N ALA A 212 34.19 44.17 56.47
CA ALA A 212 35.24 45.16 56.25
C ALA A 212 35.31 46.22 57.37
N GLU A 213 34.18 46.53 58.00
CA GLU A 213 34.05 47.44 59.13
C GLU A 213 34.42 46.82 60.48
N THR A 214 34.46 45.48 60.60
CA THR A 214 34.81 44.82 61.87
C THR A 214 36.24 45.13 62.31
N SER A 215 36.42 45.34 63.62
CA SER A 215 37.72 45.64 64.23
C SER A 215 38.76 44.54 63.97
N GLN A 216 38.33 43.27 63.98
CA GLN A 216 39.17 42.12 63.68
C GLN A 216 39.70 42.14 62.24
N PHE A 217 38.84 42.42 61.26
CA PHE A 217 39.26 42.53 59.85
C PHE A 217 40.19 43.73 59.63
N GLN A 218 39.91 44.87 60.25
CA GLN A 218 40.79 46.05 60.20
C GLN A 218 42.16 45.78 60.84
N GLN A 219 42.20 45.07 61.97
CA GLN A 219 43.45 44.64 62.62
C GLN A 219 44.24 43.68 61.73
N MET A 220 43.58 42.66 61.16
CA MET A 220 44.18 41.71 60.23
C MET A 220 44.72 42.42 58.97
N ARG A 221 43.96 43.37 58.42
CA ARG A 221 44.39 44.20 57.28
C ARG A 221 45.64 45.02 57.61
N LYS A 222 45.69 45.66 58.78
CA LYS A 222 46.88 46.38 59.25
C LYS A 222 48.07 45.44 59.44
N LEU A 223 47.85 44.25 59.99
CA LEU A 223 48.89 43.24 60.17
C LEU A 223 49.43 42.75 58.83
N MET A 224 48.56 42.42 57.86
CA MET A 224 48.94 42.01 56.51
C MET A 224 49.68 43.12 55.76
N GLN A 225 49.24 44.38 55.87
CA GLN A 225 49.95 45.52 55.29
C GLN A 225 51.33 45.71 55.91
N SER A 226 51.44 45.57 57.23
CA SER A 226 52.71 45.61 57.96
C SER A 226 53.64 44.46 57.56
N GLN A 227 53.14 43.22 57.51
CA GLN A 227 53.91 42.07 57.05
C GLN A 227 54.32 42.22 55.58
N SER A 228 53.44 42.70 54.70
CA SER A 228 53.77 42.97 53.29
C SER A 228 54.81 44.09 53.14
N ALA A 229 54.78 45.10 54.01
CA ALA A 229 55.81 46.12 54.06
C ALA A 229 57.14 45.55 54.56
N LYS A 230 57.13 44.71 55.61
CA LYS A 230 58.31 43.98 56.09
C LYS A 230 58.88 43.05 55.03
N ILE A 231 58.05 42.33 54.28
CA ILE A 231 58.48 41.48 53.16
C ILE A 231 59.14 42.33 52.07
N ARG A 232 58.55 43.48 51.71
CA ARG A 232 59.17 44.40 50.74
C ARG A 232 60.50 44.96 51.24
N ASP A 233 60.58 45.32 52.52
CA ASP A 233 61.80 45.87 53.11
C ASP A 233 62.90 44.80 53.26
N LEU A 234 62.52 43.58 53.64
CA LEU A 234 63.40 42.42 53.64
C LEU A 234 63.90 42.10 52.23
N ARG A 235 63.03 42.09 51.22
CA ARG A 235 63.43 41.94 49.82
C ARG A 235 64.44 43.02 49.40
N LYS A 236 64.17 44.29 49.70
CA LYS A 236 65.11 45.41 49.41
C LYS A 236 66.42 45.34 50.20
N ARG A 237 66.42 44.78 51.41
CA ARG A 237 67.63 44.56 52.20
C ARG A 237 68.44 43.38 51.68
N LEU A 238 67.79 42.27 51.35
CA LEU A 238 68.41 41.12 50.68
C LEU A 238 69.07 41.55 49.36
N GLU A 239 68.39 42.41 48.59
CA GLU A 239 68.90 42.99 47.34
C GLU A 239 70.19 43.83 47.52
N ARG A 240 70.51 44.32 48.73
CA ARG A 240 71.79 44.99 49.03
C ARG A 240 72.94 44.03 49.33
N TYR A 241 72.63 42.82 49.79
CA TYR A 241 73.63 41.81 50.16
C TYR A 241 73.86 40.78 49.04
N GLU A 242 73.06 40.84 47.98
CA GLU A 242 73.24 40.05 46.74
C GLU A 242 73.10 40.96 45.49
N PRO A 243 74.02 41.92 45.22
CA PRO A 243 74.05 42.57 43.93
C PRO A 243 74.76 41.63 42.95
N ASP A 244 73.95 40.82 42.26
CA ASP A 244 74.32 39.83 41.24
C ASP A 244 75.13 38.60 41.71
N SER A 245 74.45 37.67 42.40
CA SER A 245 74.60 36.25 42.05
C SER A 245 73.51 35.88 41.05
N VAL A 246 73.80 36.22 39.80
CA VAL A 246 73.13 35.70 38.61
C VAL A 246 73.14 34.17 38.66
N LYS A 247 71.93 33.63 38.58
CA LYS A 247 71.53 32.33 37.99
C LYS A 247 72.07 31.08 38.65
N GLU A 248 71.14 30.28 39.14
CA GLU A 248 70.70 28.99 38.57
C GLU A 248 69.76 28.41 39.64
N ASP A 249 68.49 28.23 39.34
CA ASP A 249 67.91 27.15 38.52
C ASP A 249 67.03 26.34 39.47
N ASP A 250 66.14 25.56 38.88
CA ASP A 250 65.29 24.56 39.52
C ASP A 250 64.14 25.16 40.34
N GLY A 251 62.88 24.99 39.97
CA GLY A 251 62.34 23.87 39.22
C GLY A 251 60.99 23.57 39.88
N ASP A 252 60.03 23.25 39.03
CA ASP A 252 58.98 22.27 39.29
C ASP A 252 58.08 22.48 40.52
N ASP A 253 56.80 22.71 40.22
CA ASP A 253 55.81 21.61 40.14
C ASP A 253 54.47 21.86 40.86
N PHE A 254 53.42 21.48 40.12
CA PHE A 254 51.99 21.27 40.46
C PHE A 254 51.02 22.46 40.52
#